data_AF-C6Y4B8-F1
#
_entry.id   AF-C6Y4B8-F1
#
_cell.length_a   1.000
_cell.length_b   1.000
_cell.length_c   1.000
_cell.angle_alpha   90.00
_cell.angle_beta   90.00
_cell.angle_gamma   90.00
#
_symmetry.space_group_name_H-M   'P 1'
#
loop_
_entity.id
_entity.type
_entity.pdbx_description
1 polymer ?
#
loop_
_entity_poly.entity_id
_entity_poly.type
_entity_poly.pdbx_seq_one_letter_code
_entity_poly.pdbx_strand_id
1 'polypeptide(L)'
;MYNTYAIIVHVSKLRNSHLFANASAIPNLQAVIRKKLLDSMKSRQKDVASTLKVFLSEIEYANKSSKPVTTDLDVLRVLKKNIKKRKQAIEQFRKAERLDLAEKEESQIQTLRQFLPEHASNI
;
A
#
# COMPACT_ATOMS: atom_id res chain seq x y z
N MET A 1 -25.31 -11.02 -47.27
CA MET A 1 -25.41 -9.86 -46.37
C MET A 1 -24.68 -10.20 -45.08
N TYR A 2 -23.78 -9.33 -44.65
CA TYR A 2 -22.72 -9.61 -43.68
C TYR A 2 -23.26 -10.05 -42.31
N ASN A 3 -22.59 -11.07 -41.80
CA ASN A 3 -22.65 -11.68 -40.47
C ASN A 3 -22.69 -10.65 -39.32
N THR A 4 -23.88 -10.10 -39.06
CA THR A 4 -24.14 -9.14 -37.98
C THR A 4 -24.15 -9.83 -36.62
N TYR A 5 -24.46 -11.13 -36.58
CA TYR A 5 -24.54 -11.89 -35.34
C TYR A 5 -23.16 -12.21 -34.73
N ALA A 6 -22.12 -12.46 -35.53
CA ALA A 6 -20.78 -12.73 -34.98
C ALA A 6 -20.13 -11.49 -34.33
N ILE A 7 -20.39 -10.29 -34.84
CA ILE A 7 -19.82 -9.05 -34.28
C ILE A 7 -20.49 -8.69 -32.94
N ILE A 8 -21.81 -8.91 -32.81
CA ILE A 8 -22.52 -8.59 -31.56
C ILE A 8 -22.09 -9.54 -30.43
N VAL A 9 -21.83 -10.82 -30.72
CA VAL A 9 -21.35 -11.76 -29.69
C VAL A 9 -19.88 -11.51 -29.32
N HIS A 10 -19.04 -11.05 -30.26
CA HIS A 10 -17.63 -10.76 -29.98
C HIS A 10 -17.42 -9.44 -29.21
N VAL A 11 -18.34 -8.48 -29.32
CA VAL A 11 -18.25 -7.20 -28.57
C VAL A 11 -18.97 -7.27 -27.21
N SER A 12 -19.95 -8.16 -27.03
CA SER A 12 -20.72 -8.24 -25.76
C SER A 12 -20.04 -9.06 -24.66
N LYS A 13 -19.09 -9.95 -24.97
CA LYS A 13 -18.40 -10.76 -23.96
C LYS A 13 -17.17 -10.10 -23.31
N LEU A 14 -16.79 -8.90 -23.75
CA LEU A 14 -15.67 -8.12 -23.19
C LEU A 14 -16.09 -6.81 -22.52
N ARG A 15 -17.41 -6.58 -22.39
CA ARG A 15 -17.93 -5.54 -21.49
C ARG A 15 -17.93 -6.09 -20.07
N ASN A 16 -16.72 -6.27 -19.54
CA ASN A 16 -16.46 -6.61 -18.16
C ASN A 16 -17.38 -5.79 -17.25
N SER A 17 -18.33 -6.48 -16.65
CA SER A 17 -19.37 -6.00 -15.75
C SER A 17 -18.84 -5.49 -14.39
N HIS A 18 -17.56 -5.13 -14.31
CA HIS A 18 -16.96 -4.43 -13.18
C HIS A 18 -16.80 -2.91 -13.45
N LEU A 19 -17.49 -2.38 -14.47
CA LEU A 19 -17.29 -1.02 -14.98
C LEU A 19 -17.79 0.14 -14.10
N PHE A 20 -18.21 -0.09 -12.85
CA PHE A 20 -18.63 1.01 -11.95
C PHE A 20 -18.10 0.94 -10.51
N ALA A 21 -17.08 0.11 -10.22
CA ALA A 21 -16.44 0.12 -8.89
C ALA A 21 -15.37 1.22 -8.73
N ASN A 22 -15.09 2.04 -9.75
CA ASN A 22 -14.02 3.05 -9.73
C ASN A 22 -14.47 4.43 -9.19
N ALA A 23 -15.40 4.48 -8.24
CA ALA A 23 -15.78 5.75 -7.60
C ALA A 23 -14.68 6.35 -6.69
N SER A 24 -13.54 5.68 -6.54
CA SER A 24 -12.28 6.32 -6.12
C SER A 24 -11.12 5.59 -6.77
N ALA A 25 -10.30 6.29 -7.56
CA ALA A 25 -9.10 5.72 -8.19
C ALA A 25 -8.05 5.22 -7.17
N ILE A 26 -8.29 5.44 -5.87
CA ILE A 26 -7.46 5.02 -4.76
C ILE A 26 -8.27 4.15 -3.79
N PRO A 27 -7.67 3.08 -3.24
CA PRO A 27 -8.27 2.32 -2.14
C PRO A 27 -8.50 3.21 -0.91
N ASN A 28 -9.55 2.90 -0.14
CA ASN A 28 -9.91 3.67 1.04
C ASN A 28 -8.79 3.69 2.10
N LEU A 29 -8.10 2.56 2.31
CA LEU A 29 -6.96 2.50 3.22
C LEU A 29 -5.81 3.40 2.76
N GLN A 30 -5.56 3.50 1.45
CA GLN A 30 -4.58 4.43 0.90
C GLN A 30 -5.00 5.89 1.17
N ALA A 31 -6.29 6.21 1.02
CA ALA A 31 -6.82 7.54 1.34
C ALA A 31 -6.66 7.89 2.83
N VAL A 32 -6.91 6.94 3.74
CA VAL A 32 -6.69 7.10 5.19
C VAL A 32 -5.22 7.39 5.50
N ILE A 33 -4.29 6.68 4.87
CA ILE A 33 -2.84 6.91 5.05
C ILE A 33 -2.44 8.30 4.53
N ARG A 34 -2.98 8.73 3.38
CA ARG A 34 -2.75 10.09 2.85
C ARG A 34 -3.27 11.16 3.81
N LYS A 35 -4.44 10.97 4.41
CA LYS A 35 -4.98 11.87 5.43
C LYS A 35 -4.05 11.95 6.65
N LYS A 36 -3.62 10.80 7.18
CA LYS A 36 -2.69 10.75 8.32
C LYS A 36 -1.35 11.42 8.02
N LEU A 37 -0.84 11.31 6.79
CA LEU A 37 0.34 12.05 6.35
C LEU A 37 0.11 13.57 6.49
N LEU A 38 -0.98 14.10 5.95
CA LEU A 38 -1.30 15.53 6.08
C LEU A 38 -1.42 15.97 7.53
N ASP A 39 -2.09 15.18 8.37
CA ASP A 39 -2.25 15.48 9.80
C ASP A 39 -0.90 15.45 10.54
N SER A 40 -0.02 14.50 10.21
CA SER A 40 1.33 14.42 10.77
C SER A 40 2.21 15.60 10.35
N MET A 41 2.04 16.12 9.14
CA MET A 41 2.73 17.33 8.67
C MET A 41 2.25 18.57 9.41
N LYS A 42 0.94 18.73 9.59
CA LYS A 42 0.34 19.86 10.35
C LYS A 42 0.79 19.88 11.81
N SER A 43 0.84 18.72 12.44
CA SER A 43 1.26 18.55 13.83
C SER A 43 2.79 18.42 14.01
N ARG A 44 3.57 18.66 12.95
CA ARG A 44 5.04 18.63 12.96
C ARG A 44 5.65 17.29 13.41
N GLN A 45 4.91 16.18 13.25
CA GLN A 45 5.40 14.82 13.48
C GLN A 45 6.26 14.38 12.28
N LYS A 46 7.50 14.90 12.20
CA LYS A 46 8.37 14.75 11.03
C LYS A 46 8.68 13.28 10.71
N ASP A 47 8.95 12.46 11.72
CA ASP A 47 9.31 11.06 11.52
C ASP A 47 8.13 10.25 10.99
N VAL A 48 6.94 10.47 11.55
CA VAL A 48 5.68 9.90 11.06
C VAL A 48 5.45 10.32 9.61
N ALA A 49 5.53 11.62 9.31
CA ALA A 49 5.32 12.13 7.95
C ALA A 49 6.32 11.52 6.95
N SER A 50 7.60 11.41 7.32
CA SER A 50 8.63 10.81 6.48
C SER A 50 8.33 9.34 6.17
N THR A 51 7.92 8.57 7.19
CA THR A 51 7.58 7.15 7.08
C THR A 51 6.39 6.94 6.16
N LEU A 52 5.31 7.71 6.36
CA LEU A 52 4.10 7.58 5.57
C LEU A 52 4.30 8.03 4.12
N LYS A 53 5.13 9.05 3.89
CA LYS A 53 5.48 9.49 2.53
C LYS A 53 6.22 8.40 1.76
N VAL A 54 7.22 7.78 2.38
CA VAL A 54 7.96 6.65 1.77
C VAL A 54 7.03 5.48 1.50
N PHE A 55 6.15 5.13 2.45
CA PHE A 55 5.20 4.04 2.26
C PHE A 55 4.21 4.30 1.12
N LEU A 56 3.70 5.52 0.98
CA LEU A 56 2.86 5.91 -0.16
C LEU A 56 3.63 5.79 -1.49
N SER A 57 4.90 6.18 -1.53
CA SER A 57 5.75 5.95 -2.72
C SER A 57 5.92 4.47 -3.03
N GLU A 58 5.98 3.58 -2.05
CA GLU A 58 6.00 2.13 -2.28
C GLU A 58 4.68 1.60 -2.87
N ILE A 59 3.54 2.16 -2.47
CA ILE A 59 2.24 1.85 -3.09
C ILE A 59 2.25 2.30 -4.55
N GLU A 60 2.72 3.52 -4.84
CA GLU A 60 2.82 4.01 -6.22
C GLU A 60 3.84 3.21 -7.06
N TYR A 61 4.90 2.72 -6.44
CA TYR A 61 5.83 1.80 -7.10
C TYR A 61 5.17 0.44 -7.38
N ALA A 62 4.38 -0.09 -6.46
CA ALA A 62 3.62 -1.33 -6.65
C ALA A 62 2.55 -1.19 -7.75
N ASN A 63 1.95 -0.01 -7.92
CA ASN A 63 1.02 0.30 -9.01
C ASN A 63 1.64 0.17 -10.42
N LYS A 64 2.98 0.27 -10.53
CA LYS A 64 3.70 0.09 -11.79
C LYS A 64 4.08 -1.36 -12.08
N SER A 65 3.79 -2.28 -11.16
CA SER A 65 4.07 -3.70 -11.32
C SER A 65 2.96 -4.43 -12.08
N SER A 66 3.16 -5.71 -12.39
CA SER A 66 2.11 -6.57 -12.96
C SER A 66 0.93 -6.84 -12.01
N LYS A 67 1.04 -6.41 -10.74
CA LYS A 67 0.00 -6.53 -9.71
C LYS A 67 -0.26 -5.15 -9.08
N PRO A 68 -0.98 -4.26 -9.78
CA PRO A 68 -1.31 -2.93 -9.27
C PRO A 68 -2.14 -3.00 -7.99
N VAL A 69 -2.10 -1.92 -7.21
CA VAL A 69 -2.79 -1.78 -5.92
C VAL A 69 -4.15 -1.13 -6.18
N THR A 70 -5.19 -1.95 -6.33
CA THR A 70 -6.54 -1.49 -6.65
C THR A 70 -7.53 -1.65 -5.49
N THR A 71 -7.17 -2.42 -4.47
CA THR A 71 -8.02 -2.70 -3.30
C THR A 71 -7.29 -2.44 -1.97
N ASP A 72 -8.04 -2.33 -0.88
CA ASP A 72 -7.46 -2.22 0.47
C ASP A 72 -6.64 -3.46 0.84
N LEU A 73 -7.02 -4.64 0.34
CA LEU A 73 -6.25 -5.87 0.52
C LEU A 73 -4.88 -5.79 -0.17
N ASP A 74 -4.80 -5.13 -1.33
CA ASP A 74 -3.52 -4.89 -1.99
C ASP A 74 -2.64 -3.93 -1.17
N VAL A 75 -3.23 -2.88 -0.60
CA VAL A 75 -2.51 -1.96 0.31
C VAL A 75 -1.97 -2.70 1.53
N LEU A 76 -2.79 -3.56 2.15
CA LEU A 76 -2.37 -4.40 3.27
C LEU A 76 -1.25 -5.38 2.88
N ARG A 77 -1.25 -5.90 1.65
CA ARG A 77 -0.17 -6.74 1.13
C ARG A 77 1.14 -5.97 1.06
N VAL A 78 1.12 -4.75 0.52
CA VAL A 78 2.31 -3.87 0.45
C VAL A 78 2.78 -3.51 1.87
N LEU A 79 1.84 -3.19 2.78
CA LEU A 79 2.13 -2.88 4.18
C LEU A 79 2.86 -4.02 4.90
N LYS A 80 2.34 -5.25 4.80
CA LYS A 80 2.97 -6.44 5.40
C LYS A 80 4.37 -6.69 4.84
N LYS A 81 4.53 -6.55 3.51
CA LYS A 81 5.85 -6.69 2.86
C LYS A 81 6.83 -5.62 3.35
N ASN A 82 6.38 -4.38 3.49
CA ASN A 82 7.19 -3.28 4.00
C ASN A 82 7.64 -3.55 5.44
N ILE A 83 6.72 -3.90 6.35
CA ILE A 83 7.04 -4.26 7.74
C ILE A 83 8.05 -5.41 7.81
N LYS A 84 7.89 -6.45 6.98
CA LYS A 84 8.85 -7.55 6.91
C LYS A 84 10.25 -7.08 6.51
N LYS A 85 10.39 -6.21 5.51
CA LYS A 85 11.68 -5.64 5.10
C LYS A 85 12.31 -4.83 6.24
N ARG A 86 11.52 -4.06 6.98
CA ARG A 86 12.01 -3.30 8.14
C ARG A 86 12.49 -4.20 9.27
N LYS A 87 11.75 -5.28 9.59
CA LYS A 87 12.21 -6.30 10.55
C LYS A 87 13.55 -6.90 10.12
N GLN A 88 13.71 -7.22 8.82
CA GLN A 88 14.98 -7.71 8.30
C GLN A 88 16.10 -6.66 8.42
N ALA A 89 15.82 -5.39 8.17
CA ALA A 89 16.78 -4.30 8.32
C ALA A 89 17.20 -4.11 9.79
N ILE A 90 16.27 -4.20 10.74
CA ILE A 90 16.54 -4.14 12.19
C ILE A 90 17.56 -5.21 12.59
N GLU A 91 17.33 -6.45 12.17
CA GLU A 91 18.24 -7.56 12.47
C GLU A 91 19.63 -7.33 11.88
N GLN A 92 19.73 -6.79 10.66
CA GLN A 92 21.01 -6.45 10.04
C GLN A 92 21.72 -5.31 10.76
N PHE A 93 20.99 -4.24 11.15
CA PHE A 93 21.57 -3.12 11.88
C PHE A 93 22.03 -3.51 13.28
N ARG A 94 21.29 -4.38 13.98
CA ARG A 94 21.71 -4.92 15.29
C ARG A 94 22.96 -5.78 15.18
N LYS A 95 23.05 -6.63 14.17
CA LYS A 95 24.27 -7.42 13.89
C LYS A 95 25.48 -6.55 13.57
N ALA A 96 25.25 -5.39 12.97
CA ALA A 96 26.29 -4.40 12.66
C ALA A 96 26.52 -3.39 13.80
N GLU A 97 25.95 -3.62 15.00
CA GLU A 97 26.05 -2.72 16.17
C GLU A 97 25.56 -1.28 15.90
N ARG A 98 24.75 -1.08 14.85
CA ARG A 98 24.12 0.20 14.49
C ARG A 98 22.75 0.34 15.14
N LEU A 99 22.74 0.42 16.47
CA LEU A 99 21.51 0.48 17.27
C LEU A 99 20.64 1.69 16.94
N ASP A 100 21.26 2.83 16.62
CA ASP A 100 20.60 4.05 16.16
C ASP A 100 19.72 3.82 14.92
N LEU A 101 20.22 3.04 13.96
CA LEU A 101 19.48 2.68 12.75
C LEU A 101 18.40 1.63 13.02
N ALA A 102 18.68 0.68 13.92
CA ALA A 102 17.70 -0.32 14.33
C ALA A 102 16.48 0.32 15.03
N GLU A 103 16.71 1.24 15.96
CA GLU A 103 15.65 1.98 16.66
C GLU A 103 14.83 2.84 15.69
N LYS A 104 15.49 3.45 14.71
CA LYS A 104 14.82 4.21 13.66
C LYS A 104 13.89 3.33 12.83
N GLU A 105 14.31 2.11 12.47
CA GLU A 105 13.43 1.16 11.76
C GLU A 105 12.27 0.67 12.64
N GLU A 106 12.51 0.44 13.93
CA GLU A 106 11.45 0.04 14.88
C GLU A 106 10.38 1.13 15.00
N SER A 107 10.79 2.40 15.15
CA SER A 107 9.86 3.55 15.18
C SER A 107 9.00 3.64 13.90
N GLN A 108 9.62 3.37 12.74
CA GLN A 108 8.90 3.33 11.47
C GLN A 108 7.90 2.17 11.40
N ILE A 109 8.24 0.99 11.93
CA ILE A 109 7.32 -0.14 12.06
C ILE A 109 6.13 0.25 12.95
N GLN A 110 6.36 0.86 14.11
CA GLN A 110 5.26 1.26 15.01
C GLN A 110 4.29 2.23 14.33
N THR A 111 4.82 3.20 13.55
CA THR A 111 4.00 4.11 12.74
C THR A 111 3.12 3.36 11.72
N LEU A 112 3.65 2.32 11.09
CA LEU A 112 2.94 1.57 10.05
C LEU A 112 1.94 0.55 10.62
N ARG A 113 2.22 0.01 11.82
CA ARG A 113 1.34 -0.98 12.48
C ARG A 113 -0.04 -0.43 12.80
N GLN A 114 -0.20 0.89 12.96
CA GLN A 114 -1.51 1.52 13.21
C GLN A 114 -2.53 1.30 12.07
N PHE A 115 -2.09 0.85 10.89
CA PHE A 115 -2.95 0.55 9.74
C PHE A 115 -3.14 -0.95 9.49
N LEU A 116 -2.56 -1.82 10.32
CA LEU A 116 -2.86 -3.24 10.30
C LEU A 116 -4.17 -3.48 11.08
N PRO A 117 -5.10 -4.29 10.55
CA PRO A 117 -6.19 -4.83 11.35
C PRO A 117 -5.63 -5.54 12.58
N GLU A 118 -6.30 -5.49 13.73
CA GLU A 118 -5.79 -6.08 14.99
C GLU A 118 -5.36 -7.54 14.84
N HIS A 119 -6.12 -8.31 14.05
CA HIS A 119 -5.84 -9.72 13.76
C HIS A 119 -4.68 -9.98 12.78
N ALA A 120 -4.09 -8.94 12.18
CA ALA A 120 -3.00 -9.08 11.22
C ALA A 120 -1.60 -9.02 11.86
N SER A 121 -1.50 -8.81 13.19
CA SER A 121 -0.20 -8.68 13.89
C SER A 121 0.63 -9.97 13.93
N ASN A 122 0.04 -11.15 13.73
CA ASN A 122 0.73 -12.45 13.83
C ASN A 122 1.30 -12.97 12.50
N ILE A 123 1.99 -12.12 11.72
CA ILE A 123 2.75 -12.55 10.52
C ILE A 123 4.18 -12.00 10.57
#